data_AF-A0A830D4S1-F1
#
_entry.id   AF-A0A830D4S1-F1
#
_cell.length_a   1.000
_cell.length_b   1.000
_cell.length_c   1.000
_cell.angle_alpha   90.00
_cell.angle_beta   90.00
_cell.angle_gamma   90.00
#
_symmetry.space_group_name_H-M   'P 1'
#
loop_
_entity.id
_entity.type
_entity.pdbx_description
1 polymer ?
#
loop_
_entity_poly.entity_id
_entity_poly.type
_entity_poly.pdbx_seq_one_letter_code
_entity_poly.pdbx_strand_id
1 'polypeptide(L)'
;MVGIIIEIMVMYPIQKRRYRDGIDNLLVLLIGGIPIAMPTVLSVAMAIGSHRLSQQGAITKRIMAIEEMAGMDVLCSDKTGTLTFNKLTVDKNLIEVFAKDCDKDHVILVGARASRFENQDAIDACIVGMLADPRKVYIFLFNYTI
;
A
#
# COMPACT_ATOMS: atom_id res chain seq x y z
N MET A 1 -29.98 -24.89 -12.46
CA MET A 1 -30.53 -26.16 -11.93
C MET A 1 -32.05 -26.14 -11.91
N VAL A 2 -32.70 -25.24 -11.16
CA VAL A 2 -34.18 -25.20 -11.06
C VAL A 2 -34.87 -25.01 -12.41
N GLY A 3 -34.37 -24.12 -13.27
CA GLY A 3 -34.94 -23.91 -14.62
C GLY A 3 -34.88 -25.14 -15.52
N ILE A 4 -33.82 -25.95 -15.42
CA ILE A 4 -33.67 -27.20 -16.19
C ILE A 4 -34.68 -28.26 -15.71
N ILE A 5 -34.88 -28.37 -14.40
CA ILE A 5 -35.84 -29.31 -13.80
C ILE A 5 -37.27 -28.94 -14.19
N ILE A 6 -37.60 -27.64 -14.18
CA ILE A 6 -38.92 -27.13 -14.60
C ILE A 6 -39.18 -27.47 -16.07
N GLU A 7 -38.20 -27.26 -16.96
CA GLU A 7 -38.37 -27.53 -18.39
C GLU A 7 -38.62 -29.03 -18.68
N ILE A 8 -37.84 -29.92 -18.05
CA ILE A 8 -38.02 -31.38 -18.16
C ILE A 8 -39.39 -31.81 -17.61
N MET A 9 -39.80 -31.27 -16.46
CA MET A 9 -41.07 -31.60 -15.80
C MET A 9 -42.29 -31.08 -16.58
N VAL A 10 -42.14 -30.03 -17.38
CA VAL A 10 -43.20 -29.47 -18.24
C VAL A 10 -43.26 -30.18 -19.60
N MET A 11 -42.11 -30.52 -20.21
CA MET A 11 -42.07 -31.25 -21.49
C MET A 11 -42.62 -32.69 -21.40
N TYR A 12 -42.30 -33.41 -20.32
CA TYR A 12 -42.71 -34.82 -20.15
C TYR A 12 -44.24 -35.04 -20.16
N PRO A 13 -45.05 -34.27 -19.40
CA PRO A 13 -46.50 -34.46 -19.38
C PRO A 13 -47.23 -33.76 -20.53
N ILE A 14 -46.75 -32.61 -21.02
CA ILE A 14 -47.54 -31.77 -21.96
C ILE A 14 -47.32 -32.16 -23.42
N GLN A 15 -46.14 -32.67 -23.80
CA GLN A 15 -45.76 -32.70 -25.22
C GLN A 15 -45.58 -34.09 -25.84
N LYS A 16 -45.38 -35.19 -25.09
CA LYS A 16 -45.04 -36.54 -25.64
C LYS A 16 -44.04 -36.46 -26.81
N ARG A 17 -43.15 -35.47 -26.82
CA ARG A 17 -42.26 -35.16 -27.95
C ARG A 17 -41.03 -36.05 -27.91
N ARG A 18 -40.40 -36.18 -29.08
CA ARG A 18 -39.15 -36.94 -29.23
C ARG A 18 -38.10 -36.35 -28.29
N TYR A 19 -37.34 -37.24 -27.64
CA TYR A 19 -36.24 -36.90 -26.73
C TYR A 19 -35.24 -35.87 -27.29
N ARG A 20 -35.13 -35.78 -28.62
CA ARG A 20 -34.28 -34.80 -29.33
C ARG A 20 -34.64 -33.34 -29.04
N ASP A 21 -35.93 -33.00 -29.09
CA ASP A 21 -36.38 -31.61 -28.88
C ASP A 21 -36.08 -31.14 -27.45
N GLY A 22 -36.14 -32.06 -26.47
CA GLY A 22 -35.82 -31.76 -25.08
C GLY A 22 -34.32 -31.57 -24.83
N ILE A 23 -33.47 -32.27 -25.58
CA ILE A 23 -32.03 -32.02 -25.55
C ILE A 23 -31.74 -30.63 -26.14
N ASP A 24 -32.36 -30.27 -27.26
CA ASP A 24 -32.09 -29.01 -27.95
C ASP A 24 -32.47 -27.80 -27.08
N ASN A 25 -33.63 -27.83 -26.42
CA ASN A 25 -34.02 -26.75 -25.49
C ASN A 25 -33.08 -26.63 -24.29
N LEU A 26 -32.69 -27.77 -23.71
CA LEU A 26 -31.76 -27.80 -22.59
C LEU A 26 -30.39 -27.24 -22.96
N LEU A 27 -29.94 -27.49 -24.20
CA LEU A 27 -28.69 -27.00 -24.76
C LEU A 27 -28.73 -25.48 -24.95
N VAL A 28 -29.84 -24.93 -25.45
CA VAL A 28 -30.04 -23.47 -25.60
C VAL A 28 -30.02 -22.77 -24.23
N LEU A 29 -30.71 -23.32 -23.23
CA LEU A 29 -30.71 -22.81 -21.86
C LEU A 29 -29.31 -22.85 -21.22
N LEU A 30 -28.55 -23.92 -21.45
CA LEU A 30 -27.18 -24.06 -20.98
C LEU A 30 -26.25 -23.02 -21.60
N ILE A 31 -26.27 -22.87 -22.93
CA ILE A 31 -25.42 -21.90 -23.63
C ILE A 31 -25.78 -20.47 -23.22
N GLY A 32 -27.07 -20.13 -23.12
CA GLY A 32 -27.50 -18.79 -22.71
C GLY A 32 -27.25 -18.48 -21.23
N GLY A 33 -27.17 -19.51 -20.37
CA GLY A 33 -27.02 -19.35 -18.93
C GLY A 33 -25.59 -19.16 -18.44
N ILE A 34 -24.56 -19.49 -19.23
CA ILE A 34 -23.16 -19.37 -18.82
C ILE A 34 -22.64 -17.97 -19.17
N PRO A 35 -22.31 -17.13 -18.18
CA PRO A 35 -21.88 -15.75 -18.42
C PRO A 35 -20.39 -15.69 -18.79
N ILE A 36 -20.02 -16.16 -19.98
CA ILE A 36 -18.62 -16.23 -20.45
C ILE A 36 -17.97 -14.84 -20.51
N ALA A 37 -18.75 -13.79 -20.76
CA ALA A 37 -18.24 -12.42 -20.87
C ALA A 37 -17.95 -11.74 -19.52
N MET A 38 -18.59 -12.16 -18.42
CA MET A 38 -18.46 -11.47 -17.13
C MET A 38 -17.01 -11.43 -16.60
N PRO A 39 -16.24 -12.53 -16.60
CA PRO A 39 -14.85 -12.51 -16.14
C PRO A 39 -13.97 -11.54 -16.94
N THR A 40 -14.20 -11.45 -18.25
CA THR A 40 -13.44 -10.57 -19.15
C THR A 40 -13.76 -9.11 -18.88
N VAL A 41 -15.04 -8.76 -18.75
CA VAL A 41 -15.48 -7.38 -18.46
C VAL A 41 -14.94 -6.91 -17.12
N LEU A 42 -15.00 -7.75 -16.08
CA LEU A 42 -14.44 -7.43 -14.77
C LEU A 42 -12.92 -7.19 -14.85
N SER A 43 -12.19 -8.06 -15.56
CA SER A 43 -10.74 -7.93 -15.75
C SER A 43 -10.35 -6.61 -16.43
N VAL A 44 -11.06 -6.23 -17.49
CA VAL A 44 -10.82 -4.96 -18.19
C VAL A 44 -11.16 -3.76 -17.30
N ALA A 45 -12.28 -3.82 -16.57
CA ALA A 45 -12.68 -2.76 -15.64
C ALA A 45 -11.62 -2.53 -14.55
N MET A 46 -11.11 -3.61 -13.94
CA MET A 46 -10.06 -3.50 -12.93
C MET A 46 -8.72 -3.02 -13.52
N ALA A 47 -8.38 -3.40 -14.75
CA ALA A 47 -7.18 -2.90 -15.43
C ALA A 47 -7.25 -1.38 -15.70
N ILE A 48 -8.41 -0.89 -16.15
CA ILE A 48 -8.67 0.55 -16.31
C ILE A 48 -8.62 1.26 -14.95
N GLY A 49 -9.21 0.65 -13.92
CA GLY A 49 -9.17 1.16 -12.54
C GLY A 49 -7.73 1.27 -12.01
N SER A 50 -6.90 0.26 -12.24
CA SER A 50 -5.48 0.24 -11.88
C SER A 50 -4.73 1.39 -12.55
N HIS A 51 -4.98 1.63 -13.85
CA HIS A 51 -4.37 2.75 -14.56
C HIS A 51 -4.78 4.11 -13.98
N ARG A 52 -6.07 4.29 -13.64
CA ARG A 52 -6.56 5.51 -13.00
C ARG A 52 -5.96 5.74 -11.61
N LEU A 53 -5.85 4.69 -10.80
CA LEU A 53 -5.19 4.77 -9.48
C LEU A 53 -3.71 5.18 -9.63
N SER A 54 -3.02 4.66 -10.64
CA SER A 54 -1.64 5.05 -10.92
C SER A 54 -1.52 6.54 -11.27
N GLN A 55 -2.48 7.10 -12.00
CA GLN A 55 -2.52 8.54 -12.30
C GLN A 55 -2.77 9.41 -11.05
N GLN A 56 -3.39 8.82 -10.01
CA GLN A 56 -3.60 9.44 -8.71
C GLN A 56 -2.42 9.22 -7.73
N GLY A 57 -1.33 8.59 -8.18
CA GLY A 57 -0.15 8.31 -7.37
C GLY A 57 -0.21 7.01 -6.56
N ALA A 58 -1.24 6.17 -6.75
CA ALA A 58 -1.39 4.88 -6.10
C ALA A 58 -1.06 3.73 -7.07
N ILE A 59 0.07 3.04 -6.85
CA ILE A 59 0.50 1.93 -7.70
C ILE A 59 -0.09 0.62 -7.19
N THR A 60 -0.96 -0.02 -7.99
CA THR A 60 -1.57 -1.31 -7.66
C THR A 60 -0.72 -2.46 -8.19
N LYS A 61 -0.10 -3.24 -7.27
CA LYS A 61 0.73 -4.39 -7.63
C LYS A 61 -0.08 -5.62 -8.05
N ARG A 62 -1.31 -5.74 -7.54
CA ARG A 62 -2.25 -6.82 -7.84
C ARG A 62 -3.58 -6.22 -8.22
N ILE A 63 -4.15 -6.64 -9.35
CA ILE A 63 -5.43 -6.11 -9.85
C ILE A 63 -6.58 -6.40 -8.86
N MET A 64 -6.56 -7.57 -8.21
CA MET A 64 -7.53 -7.97 -7.18
C MET A 64 -7.52 -7.06 -5.94
N ALA A 65 -6.43 -6.33 -5.68
CA ALA A 65 -6.36 -5.43 -4.52
C ALA A 65 -7.36 -4.26 -4.62
N ILE A 66 -7.84 -3.95 -5.83
CA ILE A 66 -8.86 -2.92 -6.03
C ILE A 66 -10.19 -3.35 -5.42
N GLU A 67 -10.55 -4.63 -5.53
CA GLU A 67 -11.78 -5.17 -4.95
C GLU A 67 -11.69 -5.24 -3.42
N GLU A 68 -10.55 -5.71 -2.89
CA GLU A 68 -10.29 -5.73 -1.44
C GLU A 68 -10.34 -4.32 -0.84
N MET A 69 -9.78 -3.33 -1.54
CA MET A 69 -9.81 -1.92 -1.11
C MET A 69 -11.23 -1.33 -1.14
N ALA A 70 -12.07 -1.75 -2.09
CA ALA A 70 -13.46 -1.29 -2.18
C ALA A 70 -14.33 -1.80 -1.02
N GLY A 71 -14.00 -2.96 -0.45
CA GLY A 71 -14.66 -3.54 0.72
C GLY A 71 -13.97 -3.25 2.06
N MET A 72 -12.99 -2.35 2.10
CA MET A 72 -12.21 -2.08 3.30
C MET A 72 -12.95 -1.16 4.28
N ASP A 73 -13.22 -1.66 5.49
CA ASP A 73 -13.85 -0.88 6.57
C ASP A 73 -12.85 -0.22 7.54
N VAL A 74 -11.65 -0.81 7.68
CA VAL A 74 -10.62 -0.35 8.63
C VAL A 74 -9.28 -0.18 7.90
N LEU A 75 -8.71 1.01 8.01
CA LEU A 75 -7.37 1.34 7.50
C LEU A 75 -6.39 1.51 8.67
N CYS A 76 -5.49 0.53 8.83
CA CYS A 76 -4.37 0.65 9.74
C CYS A 76 -3.26 1.46 9.07
N SER A 77 -3.14 2.75 9.39
CA SER A 77 -2.04 3.59 8.94
C SER A 77 -0.86 3.49 9.89
N ASP A 78 0.35 3.33 9.36
CA ASP A 78 1.56 3.47 10.16
C ASP A 78 1.75 4.95 10.58
N LYS A 79 2.39 5.20 11.71
CA LYS A 79 2.62 6.56 12.21
C LYS A 79 3.84 7.17 11.53
N THR A 80 4.97 6.49 11.60
CA THR A 80 6.26 7.03 11.14
C THR A 80 6.34 6.93 9.62
N GLY A 81 6.49 8.06 8.95
CA GLY A 81 6.63 8.09 7.48
C GLY A 81 5.32 7.93 6.68
N THR A 82 4.17 7.74 7.34
CA THR A 82 2.84 7.85 6.69
C THR A 82 2.02 8.99 7.28
N LEU A 83 1.77 9.00 8.60
CA LEU A 83 1.09 10.14 9.25
C LEU A 83 2.04 11.31 9.55
N THR A 84 3.31 11.01 9.80
CA THR A 84 4.34 12.02 10.11
C THR A 84 5.30 12.21 8.93
N PHE A 85 5.79 13.45 8.77
CA PHE A 85 6.74 13.80 7.70
C PHE A 85 8.16 13.23 7.88
N ASN A 86 8.38 12.38 8.88
CA ASN A 86 9.70 11.87 9.27
C ASN A 86 10.77 12.98 9.38
N LYS A 87 10.35 14.20 9.78
CA LYS A 87 11.20 15.37 10.01
C LYS A 87 11.15 15.68 11.49
N LEU A 88 12.16 15.20 12.21
CA LEU A 88 12.27 15.40 13.64
C LEU A 88 12.87 16.78 13.93
N THR A 89 12.40 17.40 15.00
CA THR A 89 12.92 18.67 15.52
C THR A 89 13.10 18.55 17.02
N VAL A 90 14.23 19.01 17.53
CA VAL A 90 14.54 18.96 18.97
C VAL A 90 14.60 20.38 19.51
N ASP A 91 13.90 20.64 20.62
CA ASP A 91 13.99 21.89 21.36
C ASP A 91 15.18 21.83 22.33
N LYS A 92 16.15 22.73 22.15
CA LYS A 92 17.36 22.80 22.97
C LYS A 92 17.07 23.10 24.44
N ASN A 93 15.95 23.75 24.74
CA ASN A 93 15.58 24.08 26.12
C ASN A 93 15.21 22.83 26.92
N LEU A 94 14.63 21.82 26.26
CA LEU A 94 14.19 20.57 26.86
C LEU A 94 15.32 19.55 27.05
N ILE A 95 16.54 19.84 26.58
CA ILE A 95 17.68 18.94 26.75
C ILE A 95 18.17 19.01 28.20
N GLU A 96 18.14 17.88 28.89
CA GLU A 96 18.73 17.68 30.21
C GLU A 96 20.10 16.98 30.10
N VAL A 97 21.10 17.51 30.83
CA VAL A 97 22.46 16.96 30.83
C VAL A 97 22.79 16.43 32.21
N PHE A 98 23.12 15.14 32.30
CA PHE A 98 23.38 14.46 33.57
C PHE A 98 24.86 14.47 33.98
N ALA A 99 25.78 14.80 33.06
CA ALA A 99 27.20 14.91 33.34
C ALA A 99 27.55 16.31 33.87
N LYS A 100 28.23 16.38 35.03
CA LYS A 100 28.54 17.63 35.75
C LYS A 100 29.44 18.60 34.98
N ASP A 101 30.27 18.10 34.07
CA ASP A 101 31.24 18.89 33.30
C ASP A 101 30.87 19.03 31.81
N CYS A 102 29.60 18.81 31.45
CA CYS A 102 29.13 18.90 30.06
C CYS A 102 28.05 19.97 29.91
N ASP A 103 28.22 20.81 28.90
CA ASP A 103 27.20 21.76 28.45
C ASP A 103 26.29 21.13 27.38
N LYS A 104 25.07 21.68 27.21
CA LYS A 104 24.09 21.21 26.22
C LYS A 104 24.67 21.22 24.80
N ASP A 105 25.41 22.28 24.43
CA ASP A 105 26.02 22.38 23.11
C ASP A 105 27.12 21.33 22.90
N HIS A 106 27.79 20.90 23.97
CA HIS A 106 28.79 19.83 23.89
C HIS A 106 28.13 18.48 23.60
N VAL A 107 27.01 18.18 24.27
CA VAL A 107 26.24 16.94 24.03
C VAL A 107 25.72 16.89 22.60
N ILE A 108 25.18 18.00 22.08
CA ILE A 108 24.72 18.10 20.69
C ILE A 108 25.88 17.88 19.71
N LEU A 109 27.04 18.47 19.97
CA LEU A 109 28.22 18.32 19.12
C LEU A 109 28.72 16.87 19.08
N VAL A 110 28.75 16.19 20.22
CA VAL A 110 29.15 14.77 20.29
C VAL A 110 28.13 13.89 19.57
N GLY A 111 26.82 14.14 19.75
CA GLY A 111 25.76 13.44 19.03
C GLY A 111 25.88 13.61 17.52
N ALA A 112 26.08 14.84 17.05
CA ALA A 112 26.25 15.13 15.63
C ALA A 112 27.51 14.51 15.01
N ARG A 113 28.56 14.29 15.81
CA ARG A 113 29.77 13.56 15.38
C ARG A 113 29.57 12.06 15.31
N ALA A 114 28.67 11.50 16.12
CA ALA A 114 28.30 10.09 16.08
C ALA A 114 27.32 9.76 14.95
N SER A 115 26.58 10.76 14.46
CA SER A 115 25.66 10.64 13.33
C SER A 115 26.38 10.37 12.00
N ARG A 116 25.74 9.57 11.13
CA ARG A 116 26.30 9.21 9.82
C ARG A 116 26.17 10.35 8.83
N PHE A 117 27.21 10.59 8.03
CA PHE A 117 27.23 11.72 7.09
C PHE A 117 26.59 11.41 5.73
N GLU A 118 26.87 10.25 5.15
CA GLU A 118 26.51 9.91 3.76
C GLU A 118 25.10 9.32 3.61
N ASN A 119 24.54 8.73 4.67
CA ASN A 119 23.21 8.16 4.67
C ASN A 119 22.51 8.55 5.97
N GLN A 120 22.01 9.79 5.99
CA GLN A 120 21.38 10.37 7.18
C GLN A 120 19.96 9.83 7.34
N ASP A 121 19.75 9.08 8.41
CA ASP A 121 18.41 8.80 8.90
C ASP A 121 17.78 10.09 9.44
N ALA A 122 16.44 10.12 9.58
CA ALA A 122 15.70 11.30 10.04
C ALA A 122 16.20 11.86 11.39
N ILE A 123 16.74 11.00 12.25
CA ILE A 123 17.36 11.37 13.53
C ILE A 123 18.72 12.04 13.30
N ASP A 124 19.58 11.43 12.48
CA ASP A 124 20.91 11.96 12.18
C ASP A 124 20.84 13.36 11.54
N ALA A 125 19.94 13.53 10.57
CA ALA A 125 19.67 14.82 9.95
C ALA A 125 19.19 15.86 10.98
N CYS A 126 18.36 15.46 11.95
CA CYS A 126 17.88 16.34 13.01
C CYS A 126 19.01 16.80 13.93
N ILE A 127 19.86 15.87 14.39
CA ILE A 127 20.95 16.17 15.32
C ILE A 127 22.04 17.03 14.65
N VAL A 128 22.41 16.73 13.40
CA VAL A 128 23.34 17.57 12.63
C VAL A 128 22.73 18.96 12.36
N GLY A 129 21.44 19.02 12.05
CA GLY A 129 20.70 20.27 11.83
C GLY A 129 20.56 21.16 13.07
N MET A 130 20.77 20.63 14.29
CA MET A 130 20.79 21.42 15.51
C MET A 130 22.06 22.28 15.68
N LEU A 131 23.13 21.98 14.93
CA LEU A 131 24.37 22.75 14.98
C LEU A 131 24.23 24.06 14.21
N ALA A 132 24.67 25.17 14.81
CA ALA A 132 24.68 26.48 14.13
C ALA A 132 25.69 26.54 12.96
N ASP A 133 26.77 25.76 13.03
CA ASP A 133 27.69 25.54 11.90
C ASP A 133 27.90 24.02 11.72
N PRO A 134 27.32 23.43 10.66
CA PRO A 134 27.50 22.00 10.34
C PRO A 134 28.98 21.63 10.13
N ARG A 135 29.86 22.59 9.81
CA ARG A 135 31.26 22.32 9.54
C ARG A 135 32.06 21.91 10.79
N LYS A 136 31.53 22.18 11.99
CA LYS A 136 32.15 21.75 13.26
C LYS A 136 32.20 20.23 13.43
N VAL A 137 31.42 19.49 12.65
CA VAL A 137 31.51 18.02 12.58
C VAL A 137 32.85 17.59 11.93
N TYR A 138 33.35 18.31 10.91
CA TYR A 138 34.57 17.92 10.16
C TYR A 138 35.89 18.31 10.81
N ILE A 139 35.90 19.30 11.71
CA ILE A 139 37.13 19.88 12.29
C ILE A 139 37.97 18.86 13.07
N PHE A 140 37.35 17.79 13.58
CA PHE A 140 38.07 16.73 14.29
C PHE A 140 38.57 15.61 13.36
N LEU A 141 37.83 15.28 12.29
CA LEU A 141 38.26 14.28 11.29
C LEU A 141 39.54 14.73 10.54
N PHE A 142 39.66 16.02 10.23
CA PHE A 142 40.85 16.57 9.58
C PHE A 142 42.09 16.63 10.50
N ASN A 143 41.92 16.72 11.82
CA ASN A 143 43.05 16.73 12.76
C ASN A 143 43.63 15.33 13.06
N TYR A 144 42.97 14.26 12.63
CA TYR A 144 43.42 12.87 12.82
C TYR A 144 43.83 12.17 11.52
N THR A 145 43.77 12.87 10.37
CA THR A 145 44.16 12.37 9.03
C THR A 145 45.41 13.06 8.47
N ILE A 146 46.20 13.73 9.32
CA ILE A 146 47.57 14.17 9.01
C ILE A 146 48.51 13.64 10.08
#